data_AF-A0A512T0H7-F1
#
_entry.id   AF-A0A512T0H7-F1
#
_cell.length_a   1.000
_cell.length_b   1.000
_cell.length_c   1.000
_cell.angle_alpha   90.00
_cell.angle_beta   90.00
_cell.angle_gamma   90.00
#
_symmetry.space_group_name_H-M   'P 1'
#
loop_
_entity.id
_entity.type
_entity.pdbx_description
1 polymer ?
#
loop_
_entity_poly.entity_id
_entity_poly.type
_entity_poly.pdbx_seq_one_letter_code
_entity_poly.pdbx_strand_id
1 'polypeptide(L)'
;MTRDTVHKELLERARAQEELTDDQIWRRYQFRHLAAFITIPAVLLGTASIATAYGTGLMSNEPAKVACQPVVVPAPDPASFHIKVLNTSGVNGAAHAVGKDLTRRGFTVVEASTAPRTLYVKAPVRIYYGKAGLDQALLAAQTVAGAELEFDGRSGTSISFVLGAEFTTMLPAPPPKPPAQKSYKVNVYNATWKPGLAKAAMAELVARGFTPGKQGNDPDHSFLPDDVAVIRHGPDADLAAAQVARHIKGAVLSEVPRNNMVIDVVLGNKFEQVTPSAELPPREAVRKDPPPTVSRPCD
;
A
#
# COMPACT_ATOMS: atom_id res chain seq x y z
N MET A 1 16.78 -71.58 29.13
CA MET A 1 17.25 -71.92 30.49
C MET A 1 16.08 -72.52 31.25
N THR A 2 16.23 -73.72 31.79
CA THR A 2 15.19 -74.35 32.63
C THR A 2 15.25 -73.79 34.05
N ARG A 3 14.14 -73.82 34.78
CA ARG A 3 14.08 -73.31 36.16
C ARG A 3 15.16 -73.93 37.06
N ASP A 4 15.49 -75.21 36.84
CA ASP A 4 16.51 -75.92 37.60
C ASP A 4 17.95 -75.47 37.24
N THR A 5 18.21 -75.04 36.00
CA THR A 5 19.54 -74.52 35.64
C THR A 5 19.77 -73.15 36.26
N VAL A 6 18.75 -72.27 36.25
CA VAL A 6 18.82 -70.97 36.92
C VAL A 6 18.96 -71.14 38.43
N HIS A 7 18.25 -72.10 39.03
CA HIS A 7 18.34 -72.35 40.46
C HIS A 7 19.73 -72.86 40.87
N LYS A 8 20.33 -73.76 40.09
CA LYS A 8 21.71 -74.23 40.32
C LYS A 8 22.74 -73.11 40.17
N GLU A 9 22.66 -72.30 39.12
CA GLU A 9 23.56 -71.15 38.95
C GLU A 9 23.43 -70.14 40.10
N LEU A 10 22.20 -69.87 40.57
CA LEU A 10 21.98 -68.97 41.70
C LEU A 10 22.55 -69.54 43.00
N LEU A 11 22.42 -70.84 43.22
CA LEU A 11 23.00 -71.51 44.39
C LEU A 11 24.53 -71.53 44.34
N GLU A 12 25.14 -71.76 43.18
CA GLU A 12 26.60 -71.67 43.03
C GLU A 12 27.11 -70.25 43.24
N ARG A 13 26.41 -69.24 42.70
CA ARG A 13 26.74 -67.83 42.95
C ARG A 13 26.57 -67.44 44.42
N ALA A 14 25.53 -67.95 45.08
CA ALA A 14 25.30 -67.70 46.50
C ALA A 14 26.41 -68.32 47.37
N ARG A 15 26.82 -69.57 47.10
CA ARG A 15 27.96 -70.20 47.79
C ARG A 15 29.27 -69.45 47.54
N ALA A 16 29.53 -69.08 46.30
CA ALA A 16 30.71 -68.29 45.94
C ALA A 16 30.69 -66.87 46.53
N GLN A 17 29.53 -66.39 47.01
CA GLN A 17 29.42 -65.14 47.78
C GLN A 17 29.63 -65.35 49.27
N GLU A 18 29.26 -66.51 49.80
CA GLU A 18 29.41 -66.90 51.22
C GLU A 18 30.88 -67.22 51.58
N GLU A 19 31.69 -67.64 50.60
CA GLU A 19 33.13 -67.91 50.77
C GLU A 19 34.03 -66.66 50.70
N LEU A 20 33.47 -65.47 50.44
CA LEU A 20 34.26 -64.24 50.35
C LEU A 20 34.59 -63.70 51.74
N THR A 21 35.88 -63.56 52.03
CA THR A 21 36.34 -62.77 53.19
C THR A 21 35.80 -61.33 53.16
N ASP A 22 35.55 -60.74 54.33
CA ASP A 22 35.02 -59.38 54.49
C ASP A 22 35.78 -58.32 53.68
N ASP A 23 37.11 -58.44 53.57
CA ASP A 23 37.96 -57.56 52.75
C ASP A 23 37.65 -57.64 51.25
N GLN A 24 37.32 -58.83 50.74
CA GLN A 24 36.97 -59.04 49.33
C GLN A 24 35.57 -58.49 49.02
N ILE A 25 34.63 -58.63 49.96
CA ILE A 25 33.30 -58.03 49.89
C ILE A 25 33.44 -56.50 49.87
N TRP A 26 34.26 -55.94 50.77
CA TRP A 26 34.51 -54.52 50.87
C TRP A 26 35.14 -53.93 49.60
N ARG A 27 36.17 -54.58 49.03
CA ARG A 27 36.80 -54.16 47.77
C ARG A 27 35.82 -54.18 46.59
N ARG A 28 34.95 -55.19 46.50
CA ARG A 28 33.90 -55.25 45.46
C ARG A 28 32.87 -54.16 45.65
N TYR A 29 32.48 -53.85 46.89
CA TYR A 29 31.56 -52.75 47.18
C TYR A 29 32.15 -51.40 46.77
N GLN A 30 33.41 -51.15 47.12
CA GLN A 30 34.16 -49.95 46.71
C GLN A 30 34.29 -49.84 45.20
N PHE A 31 34.64 -50.93 44.50
CA PHE A 31 34.75 -50.92 43.04
C PHE A 31 33.41 -50.66 42.36
N ARG A 32 32.31 -51.27 42.85
CA ARG A 32 30.96 -51.02 42.33
C ARG A 32 30.52 -49.58 42.58
N HIS A 33 30.84 -49.02 43.75
CA HIS A 33 30.55 -47.62 44.05
C HIS A 33 31.36 -46.69 43.17
N LEU A 34 32.66 -46.91 43.02
CA LEU A 34 33.53 -46.13 42.13
C LEU A 34 33.06 -46.21 40.67
N ALA A 35 32.76 -47.41 40.19
CA ALA A 35 32.27 -47.63 38.83
C ALA A 35 30.92 -46.91 38.61
N ALA A 36 29.99 -46.98 39.56
CA ALA A 36 28.72 -46.24 39.47
C ALA A 36 28.93 -44.72 39.53
N PHE A 37 29.85 -44.25 40.39
CA PHE A 37 30.18 -42.83 40.55
C PHE A 37 30.83 -42.24 39.30
N ILE A 38 31.53 -43.05 38.48
CA ILE A 38 32.15 -42.61 37.22
C ILE A 38 31.18 -42.75 36.04
N THR A 39 30.49 -43.88 35.93
CA THR A 39 29.65 -44.19 34.76
C THR A 39 28.37 -43.38 34.70
N ILE A 40 27.70 -43.15 35.85
CA ILE A 40 26.43 -42.42 35.86
C ILE A 40 26.62 -40.96 35.39
N PRO A 41 27.59 -40.18 35.90
CA PRO A 41 27.84 -38.83 35.39
C PRO A 41 28.30 -38.83 33.93
N ALA A 42 29.11 -39.80 33.50
CA ALA A 42 29.58 -39.88 32.12
C ALA A 42 28.42 -40.09 31.12
N VAL A 43 27.46 -40.95 31.46
CA VAL A 43 26.25 -41.16 30.64
C VAL A 43 25.36 -39.92 30.64
N LEU A 44 25.18 -39.27 31.79
CA LEU A 44 24.40 -38.02 31.86
C LEU A 44 25.02 -36.91 31.03
N LEU A 45 26.34 -36.72 31.11
CA LEU A 45 27.06 -35.73 30.29
C LEU A 45 26.97 -36.09 28.81
N GLY A 46 27.16 -37.35 28.43
CA GLY A 46 27.06 -37.79 27.04
C GLY A 46 25.67 -37.53 26.44
N THR A 47 24.62 -37.91 27.17
CA THR A 47 23.23 -37.71 26.73
C THR A 47 22.84 -36.23 26.66
N ALA A 48 23.25 -35.42 27.64
CA ALA A 48 23.02 -33.97 27.62
C ALA A 48 23.74 -33.28 26.45
N SER A 49 24.96 -33.72 26.13
CA SER A 49 25.75 -33.19 25.00
C SER A 49 25.07 -33.46 23.66
N ILE A 50 24.59 -34.69 23.47
CA ILE A 50 23.86 -35.10 22.26
C ILE A 50 22.55 -34.34 22.15
N ALA A 51 21.75 -34.27 23.23
CA ALA A 51 20.49 -33.53 23.25
C ALA A 51 20.69 -32.04 22.93
N THR A 52 21.76 -31.42 23.45
CA THR A 52 22.12 -30.04 23.13
C THR A 52 22.50 -29.90 21.66
N ALA A 53 23.33 -30.80 21.13
CA ALA A 53 23.75 -30.76 19.73
C ALA A 53 22.58 -30.92 18.74
N TYR A 54 21.56 -31.71 19.09
CA TYR A 54 20.30 -31.77 18.33
C TYR A 54 19.45 -30.50 18.51
N GLY A 55 19.31 -29.99 19.74
CA GLY A 55 18.53 -28.78 20.04
C GLY A 55 19.09 -27.50 19.41
N THR A 56 20.41 -27.41 19.26
CA THR A 56 21.09 -26.29 18.58
C THR A 56 21.24 -26.50 17.07
N GLY A 57 20.75 -27.62 16.52
CA GLY A 57 20.84 -27.94 15.09
C GLY A 57 22.25 -28.30 14.60
N LEU A 58 23.21 -28.54 15.49
CA LEU A 58 24.60 -28.87 15.13
C LEU A 58 24.75 -30.27 14.49
N MET A 59 23.75 -31.13 14.73
CA MET A 59 23.63 -32.48 14.15
C MET A 59 22.46 -32.59 13.16
N SER A 60 21.80 -31.47 12.82
CA SER A 60 20.71 -31.46 11.84
C SER A 60 21.27 -31.35 10.43
N ASN A 61 21.03 -32.37 9.61
CA ASN A 61 21.23 -32.34 8.15
C ASN A 61 19.98 -31.78 7.43
N GLU A 62 19.24 -30.86 8.07
CA GLU A 62 18.18 -30.15 7.37
C GLU A 62 18.83 -29.18 6.38
N PRO A 63 18.54 -29.29 5.07
CA PRO A 63 19.04 -28.32 4.12
C PRO A 63 18.56 -26.94 4.55
N ALA A 64 19.48 -25.97 4.60
CA ALA A 64 19.15 -24.58 4.92
C ALA A 64 17.95 -24.17 4.05
N LYS A 65 16.85 -23.75 4.70
CA LYS A 65 15.63 -23.33 4.04
C LYS A 65 16.01 -22.30 2.99
N VAL A 66 15.90 -22.64 1.70
CA VAL A 66 16.33 -21.78 0.60
C VAL A 66 15.57 -20.46 0.76
N ALA A 67 16.30 -19.39 1.10
CA ALA A 67 15.75 -18.07 1.22
C ALA A 67 15.35 -17.60 -0.18
N CYS A 68 14.11 -17.88 -0.57
CA CYS A 68 13.60 -17.41 -1.83
C CYS A 68 13.57 -15.88 -1.79
N GLN A 69 14.20 -15.27 -2.80
CA GLN A 69 14.25 -13.83 -2.97
C GLN A 69 12.99 -13.37 -3.70
N PRO A 70 12.33 -12.30 -3.24
CA PRO A 70 11.11 -11.84 -3.88
C PRO A 70 11.41 -11.32 -5.29
N VAL A 71 10.52 -11.60 -6.23
CA VAL A 71 10.73 -11.27 -7.64
C VAL A 71 10.22 -9.87 -7.92
N VAL A 72 11.10 -8.97 -8.33
CA VAL A 72 10.72 -7.61 -8.75
C VAL A 72 10.26 -7.63 -10.20
N VAL A 73 9.05 -7.17 -10.44
CA VAL A 73 8.44 -7.07 -11.77
C VAL A 73 7.96 -5.65 -12.05
N PRO A 74 7.83 -5.24 -13.32
CA PRO A 74 7.14 -3.99 -13.67
C PRO A 74 5.73 -3.97 -13.08
N ALA A 75 5.36 -2.85 -12.46
CA ALA A 75 4.02 -2.68 -11.93
C ALA A 75 3.01 -2.44 -13.07
N PRO A 76 1.74 -2.86 -12.90
CA PRO A 76 0.69 -2.54 -13.84
C PRO A 76 0.45 -1.03 -13.91
N ASP A 77 -0.14 -0.56 -15.01
CA ASP A 77 -0.62 0.82 -15.10
C ASP A 77 -1.70 1.04 -14.03
N PRO A 78 -1.56 2.03 -13.11
CA PRO A 78 -2.56 2.35 -12.10
C PRO A 78 -3.99 2.54 -12.65
N ALA A 79 -4.12 3.02 -13.89
CA ALA A 79 -5.41 3.25 -14.53
C ALA A 79 -6.02 1.98 -15.15
N SER A 80 -5.24 0.89 -15.30
CA SER A 80 -5.65 -0.33 -16.03
C SER A 80 -6.59 -1.26 -15.26
N PHE A 81 -6.87 -0.99 -13.97
CA PHE A 81 -7.73 -1.82 -13.14
C PHE A 81 -8.60 -0.97 -12.22
N HIS A 82 -9.70 -1.58 -11.76
CA HIS A 82 -10.69 -0.90 -10.94
C HIS A 82 -10.45 -1.14 -9.44
N ILE A 83 -10.53 -0.06 -8.66
CA ILE A 83 -10.45 -0.09 -7.21
C ILE A 83 -11.82 0.24 -6.61
N LYS A 84 -12.28 -0.60 -5.70
CA LYS A 84 -13.37 -0.26 -4.76
C LYS A 84 -12.76 0.13 -3.43
N VAL A 85 -13.05 1.33 -2.94
CA VAL A 85 -12.57 1.81 -1.64
C VAL A 85 -13.69 1.62 -0.61
N LEU A 86 -13.45 0.78 0.39
CA LEU A 86 -14.43 0.48 1.44
C LEU A 86 -13.94 1.01 2.77
N ASN A 87 -14.83 1.61 3.56
CA ASN A 87 -14.50 2.13 4.88
C ASN A 87 -15.01 1.20 5.99
N THR A 88 -14.11 0.71 6.83
CA THR A 88 -14.41 0.03 8.11
C THR A 88 -13.80 0.74 9.32
N SER A 89 -13.12 1.88 9.13
CA SER A 89 -12.40 2.60 10.20
C SER A 89 -13.30 3.37 11.15
N GLY A 90 -14.56 3.59 10.78
CA GLY A 90 -15.50 4.43 11.54
C GLY A 90 -15.34 5.94 11.31
N VAL A 91 -14.35 6.36 10.51
CA VAL A 91 -14.16 7.77 10.17
C VAL A 91 -15.06 8.18 9.01
N ASN A 92 -16.01 9.08 9.25
CA ASN A 92 -16.94 9.55 8.22
C ASN A 92 -16.19 10.16 7.02
N GLY A 93 -16.59 9.77 5.81
CA GLY A 93 -16.00 10.29 4.56
C GLY A 93 -14.63 9.71 4.19
N ALA A 94 -14.01 8.84 5.01
CA ALA A 94 -12.65 8.35 4.76
C ALA A 94 -12.50 7.64 3.40
N ALA A 95 -13.46 6.79 3.00
CA ALA A 95 -13.42 6.15 1.68
C ALA A 95 -13.43 7.15 0.51
N HIS A 96 -14.18 8.25 0.62
CA HIS A 96 -14.22 9.26 -0.43
C HIS A 96 -12.93 10.08 -0.48
N ALA A 97 -12.39 10.44 0.69
CA ALA A 97 -11.11 11.16 0.78
C ALA A 97 -9.95 10.32 0.20
N VAL A 98 -9.86 9.05 0.59
CA VAL A 98 -8.85 8.11 0.07
C VAL A 98 -9.09 7.80 -1.41
N GLY A 99 -10.34 7.62 -1.82
CA GLY A 99 -10.70 7.44 -3.23
C GLY A 99 -10.21 8.60 -4.09
N LYS A 100 -10.43 9.85 -3.65
CA LYS A 100 -9.93 11.05 -4.32
C LYS A 100 -8.41 11.08 -4.40
N ASP A 101 -7.71 10.73 -3.33
CA ASP A 101 -6.25 10.68 -3.32
C ASP A 101 -5.69 9.59 -4.25
N LEU A 102 -6.31 8.40 -4.27
CA LEU A 102 -5.97 7.34 -5.21
C LEU A 102 -6.21 7.78 -6.67
N THR A 103 -7.32 8.44 -6.97
CA THR A 103 -7.56 9.00 -8.31
C THR A 103 -6.50 10.03 -8.69
N ARG A 104 -6.07 10.88 -7.76
CA ARG A 104 -4.97 11.84 -7.98
C ARG A 104 -3.61 11.15 -8.23
N ARG A 105 -3.42 9.95 -7.70
CA ARG A 105 -2.26 9.08 -7.98
C ARG A 105 -2.38 8.28 -9.29
N GLY A 106 -3.48 8.45 -10.02
CA GLY A 106 -3.71 7.83 -11.33
C GLY A 106 -4.50 6.53 -11.29
N PHE A 107 -5.00 6.11 -10.12
CA PHE A 107 -5.80 4.89 -10.02
C PHE A 107 -7.25 5.11 -10.48
N THR A 108 -7.86 4.08 -11.08
CA THR A 108 -9.28 4.11 -11.46
C THR A 108 -10.16 3.63 -10.30
N VAL A 109 -10.64 4.56 -9.48
CA VAL A 109 -11.60 4.29 -8.40
C VAL A 109 -13.02 4.28 -8.96
N VAL A 110 -13.71 3.15 -8.82
CA VAL A 110 -15.09 2.98 -9.34
C VAL A 110 -16.15 3.05 -8.25
N GLU A 111 -15.74 2.90 -6.99
CA GLU A 111 -16.65 2.91 -5.85
C GLU A 111 -15.90 3.42 -4.61
N ALA A 112 -16.56 4.27 -3.82
CA ALA A 112 -16.11 4.68 -2.49
C ALA A 112 -17.31 4.61 -1.54
N SER A 113 -17.32 3.63 -0.64
CA SER A 113 -18.50 3.34 0.19
C SER A 113 -18.10 2.86 1.60
N THR A 114 -19.09 2.75 2.48
CA THR A 114 -18.90 2.09 3.79
C THR A 114 -19.04 0.60 3.60
N ALA A 115 -18.14 -0.20 4.18
CA ALA A 115 -18.21 -1.64 4.04
C ALA A 115 -19.40 -2.23 4.83
N PRO A 116 -19.83 -3.46 4.52
CA PRO A 116 -20.83 -4.17 5.32
C PRO A 116 -20.41 -4.26 6.79
N ARG A 117 -21.37 -4.15 7.73
CA ARG A 117 -21.10 -4.19 9.18
C ARG A 117 -20.46 -5.50 9.66
N THR A 118 -20.53 -6.56 8.87
CA THR A 118 -19.91 -7.86 9.14
C THR A 118 -18.41 -7.88 8.82
N LEU A 119 -17.90 -6.90 8.08
CA LEU A 119 -16.49 -6.82 7.71
C LEU A 119 -15.75 -5.91 8.70
N TYR A 120 -14.77 -6.48 9.40
CA TYR A 120 -13.87 -5.76 10.28
C TYR A 120 -12.42 -5.98 9.85
N VAL A 121 -11.67 -4.89 9.70
CA VAL A 121 -10.24 -4.91 9.38
C VAL A 121 -9.50 -4.13 10.46
N LYS A 122 -8.57 -4.80 11.14
CA LYS A 122 -7.73 -4.14 12.15
C LYS A 122 -6.62 -3.30 11.52
N ALA A 123 -5.90 -3.87 10.55
CA ALA A 123 -4.77 -3.26 9.87
C ALA A 123 -5.13 -1.89 9.23
N PRO A 124 -4.15 -1.02 8.96
CA PRO A 124 -4.41 0.27 8.31
C PRO A 124 -5.22 0.14 7.02
N VAL A 125 -4.83 -0.79 6.15
CA VAL A 125 -5.61 -1.17 4.98
C VAL A 125 -5.47 -2.67 4.76
N ARG A 126 -6.59 -3.32 4.41
CA ARG A 126 -6.56 -4.67 3.83
C ARG A 126 -7.03 -4.62 2.38
N ILE A 127 -6.23 -5.16 1.49
CA ILE A 127 -6.49 -5.17 0.05
C ILE A 127 -6.88 -6.58 -0.36
N TYR A 128 -8.14 -6.74 -0.75
CA TYR A 128 -8.68 -8.00 -1.24
C TYR A 128 -8.45 -8.13 -2.74
N TYR A 129 -7.90 -9.25 -3.18
CA TYR A 129 -7.50 -9.47 -4.57
C TYR A 129 -7.66 -10.92 -5.01
N GLY A 130 -7.73 -11.10 -6.33
CA GLY A 130 -7.78 -12.40 -6.99
C GLY A 130 -6.43 -12.80 -7.56
N LYS A 131 -6.31 -14.01 -8.12
CA LYS A 131 -5.00 -14.51 -8.60
C LYS A 131 -4.36 -13.59 -9.64
N ALA A 132 -5.17 -13.07 -10.57
CA ALA A 132 -4.73 -12.12 -11.59
C ALA A 132 -4.53 -10.68 -11.07
N GLY A 133 -5.00 -10.38 -9.85
CA GLY A 133 -4.96 -9.07 -9.21
C GLY A 133 -3.78 -8.85 -8.25
N LEU A 134 -2.85 -9.80 -8.13
CA LEU A 134 -1.75 -9.73 -7.15
C LEU A 134 -0.88 -8.49 -7.35
N ASP A 135 -0.47 -8.20 -8.58
CA ASP A 135 0.41 -7.06 -8.87
C ASP A 135 -0.30 -5.72 -8.63
N GLN A 136 -1.59 -5.66 -8.92
CA GLN A 136 -2.46 -4.51 -8.70
C GLN A 136 -2.60 -4.23 -7.21
N ALA A 137 -2.77 -5.28 -6.42
CA ALA A 137 -2.88 -5.21 -4.98
C ALA A 137 -1.54 -4.80 -4.35
N LEU A 138 -0.41 -5.36 -4.81
CA LEU A 138 0.93 -4.95 -4.39
C LEU A 138 1.22 -3.48 -4.72
N LEU A 139 0.81 -3.01 -5.90
CA LEU A 139 0.96 -1.62 -6.29
C LEU A 139 0.13 -0.70 -5.40
N ALA A 140 -1.12 -1.04 -5.13
CA ALA A 140 -1.97 -0.26 -4.24
C ALA A 140 -1.46 -0.28 -2.79
N ALA A 141 -0.87 -1.40 -2.32
CA ALA A 141 -0.29 -1.52 -0.98
C ALA A 141 0.87 -0.55 -0.75
N GLN A 142 1.60 -0.15 -1.79
CA GLN A 142 2.67 0.86 -1.67
C GLN A 142 2.17 2.25 -1.29
N THR A 143 0.85 2.49 -1.30
CA THR A 143 0.26 3.78 -0.92
C THR A 143 0.07 3.95 0.58
N VAL A 144 0.12 2.87 1.36
CA VAL A 144 -0.12 2.90 2.82
C VAL A 144 0.88 1.99 3.54
N ALA A 145 1.54 2.53 4.57
CA ALA A 145 2.42 1.72 5.41
C ALA A 145 1.60 0.68 6.20
N GLY A 146 2.08 -0.57 6.21
CA GLY A 146 1.40 -1.66 6.90
C GLY A 146 0.12 -2.15 6.20
N ALA A 147 -0.03 -1.89 4.90
CA ALA A 147 -1.10 -2.50 4.12
C ALA A 147 -0.95 -4.04 4.07
N GLU A 148 -2.05 -4.74 4.36
CA GLU A 148 -2.15 -6.20 4.27
C GLU A 148 -2.84 -6.62 2.97
N LEU A 149 -2.44 -7.78 2.45
CA LEU A 149 -3.00 -8.36 1.24
C LEU A 149 -3.79 -9.62 1.61
N GLU A 150 -5.02 -9.74 1.10
CA GLU A 150 -5.86 -10.91 1.30
C GLU A 150 -6.33 -11.49 -0.05
N PHE A 151 -5.98 -12.74 -0.31
CA PHE A 151 -6.49 -13.46 -1.47
C PHE A 151 -7.92 -13.93 -1.20
N ASP A 152 -8.89 -13.46 -1.99
CA ASP A 152 -10.31 -13.82 -1.83
C ASP A 152 -10.88 -14.67 -2.96
N GLY A 153 -10.02 -15.13 -3.88
CA GLY A 153 -10.42 -16.00 -4.97
C GLY A 153 -11.24 -15.34 -6.09
N ARG A 154 -11.41 -14.01 -6.08
CA ARG A 154 -12.10 -13.32 -7.19
C ARG A 154 -11.39 -13.53 -8.53
N SER A 155 -12.15 -13.42 -9.61
CA SER A 155 -11.61 -13.36 -10.97
C SER A 155 -11.20 -11.93 -11.35
N GLY A 156 -10.27 -11.80 -12.30
CA GLY A 156 -9.86 -10.51 -12.85
C GLY A 156 -8.85 -9.75 -11.98
N THR A 157 -8.61 -8.50 -12.35
CA THR A 157 -7.56 -7.64 -11.79
C THR A 157 -8.08 -6.59 -10.79
N SER A 158 -9.40 -6.53 -10.59
CA SER A 158 -10.00 -5.55 -9.68
C SER A 158 -9.69 -5.87 -8.22
N ILE A 159 -9.46 -4.84 -7.41
CA ILE A 159 -9.14 -4.97 -5.98
C ILE A 159 -10.16 -4.26 -5.11
N SER A 160 -10.28 -4.68 -3.84
CA SER A 160 -11.00 -3.90 -2.81
C SER A 160 -10.02 -3.37 -1.80
N PHE A 161 -9.93 -2.04 -1.71
CA PHE A 161 -9.06 -1.30 -0.81
C PHE A 161 -9.84 -0.94 0.45
N VAL A 162 -9.72 -1.77 1.49
CA VAL A 162 -10.54 -1.65 2.71
C VAL A 162 -9.77 -0.92 3.79
N LEU A 163 -10.23 0.28 4.14
CA LEU A 163 -9.67 1.07 5.24
C LEU A 163 -10.06 0.44 6.57
N GLY A 164 -9.08 0.05 7.37
CA GLY A 164 -9.29 -0.57 8.68
C GLY A 164 -9.18 0.41 9.84
N ALA A 165 -9.33 -0.13 11.06
CA ALA A 165 -9.36 0.65 12.30
C ALA A 165 -8.05 1.43 12.56
N GLU A 166 -6.90 0.91 12.12
CA GLU A 166 -5.59 1.55 12.27
C GLU A 166 -5.25 2.53 11.12
N PHE A 167 -6.19 2.79 10.20
CA PHE A 167 -5.95 3.75 9.11
C PHE A 167 -5.78 5.17 9.66
N THR A 168 -4.66 5.80 9.33
CA THR A 168 -4.38 7.19 9.71
C THR A 168 -4.24 8.08 8.47
N THR A 169 -3.29 7.76 7.60
CA THR A 169 -2.99 8.53 6.39
C THR A 169 -2.38 7.65 5.32
N MET A 170 -2.47 8.11 4.07
CA MET A 170 -1.68 7.58 2.97
C MET A 170 -0.24 8.11 3.04
N LEU A 171 0.69 7.34 2.48
CA LEU A 171 2.08 7.74 2.34
C LEU A 171 2.20 8.96 1.41
N PRO A 172 3.17 9.86 1.64
CA PRO A 172 3.40 11.00 0.76
C PRO A 172 3.56 10.57 -0.70
N ALA A 173 2.89 11.26 -1.62
CA ALA A 173 3.08 11.07 -3.06
C ALA A 173 3.78 12.29 -3.67
N PRO A 174 4.49 12.10 -4.79
CA PRO A 174 4.83 13.21 -5.66
C PRO A 174 3.57 13.99 -6.06
N PRO A 175 3.67 15.30 -6.33
CA PRO A 175 2.53 16.09 -6.79
C PRO A 175 1.84 15.42 -7.99
N PRO A 176 0.50 15.41 -8.02
CA PRO A 176 -0.26 14.80 -9.11
C PRO A 176 0.07 15.49 -10.43
N LYS A 177 0.08 14.72 -11.52
CA LYS A 177 0.29 15.28 -12.85
C LYS A 177 -0.95 16.06 -13.27
N PRO A 178 -0.83 17.33 -13.70
CA PRO A 178 -1.96 18.05 -14.24
C PRO A 178 -2.57 17.32 -15.45
N PRO A 179 -3.89 17.38 -15.64
CA PRO A 179 -4.54 16.78 -16.79
C PRO A 179 -4.05 17.41 -18.11
N ALA A 180 -4.21 16.68 -19.21
CA ALA A 180 -3.94 17.24 -20.53
C ALA A 180 -4.95 18.36 -20.84
N GLN A 181 -4.49 19.48 -21.40
CA GLN A 181 -5.37 20.61 -21.75
C GLN A 181 -6.56 20.23 -22.65
N LYS A 182 -6.40 19.16 -23.44
CA LYS A 182 -7.44 18.65 -24.33
C LYS A 182 -8.50 17.80 -23.63
N SER A 183 -8.24 17.32 -22.41
CA SER A 183 -9.13 16.40 -21.68
C SER A 183 -10.22 17.10 -20.87
N TYR A 184 -10.26 18.43 -20.86
CA TYR A 184 -11.28 19.22 -20.15
C TYR A 184 -11.73 20.41 -20.98
N LYS A 185 -12.93 20.93 -20.69
CA LYS A 185 -13.50 22.09 -21.40
C LYS A 185 -13.30 23.36 -20.58
N VAL A 186 -13.03 24.45 -21.29
CA VAL A 186 -13.00 25.81 -20.71
C VAL A 186 -14.17 26.60 -21.27
N ASN A 187 -15.05 27.08 -20.39
CA ASN A 187 -16.05 28.08 -20.71
C ASN A 187 -15.48 29.47 -20.41
N VAL A 188 -15.87 30.49 -21.18
CA VAL A 188 -15.47 31.87 -20.93
C VAL A 188 -16.70 32.76 -20.90
N TYR A 189 -16.94 33.38 -19.75
CA TYR A 189 -18.08 34.24 -19.52
C TYR A 189 -17.65 35.68 -19.26
N ASN A 190 -18.42 36.62 -19.79
CA ASN A 190 -18.22 38.05 -19.58
C ASN A 190 -19.14 38.53 -18.46
N ALA A 191 -18.56 39.00 -17.35
CA ALA A 191 -19.28 39.68 -16.27
C ALA A 191 -19.07 41.21 -16.32
N THR A 192 -18.61 41.74 -17.46
CA THR A 192 -18.36 43.16 -17.69
C THR A 192 -19.36 43.75 -18.69
N TRP A 193 -19.34 45.09 -18.82
CA TRP A 193 -20.07 45.81 -19.86
C TRP A 193 -19.38 45.82 -21.23
N LYS A 194 -18.12 45.35 -21.33
CA LYS A 194 -17.32 45.42 -22.55
C LYS A 194 -17.75 44.30 -23.52
N PRO A 195 -18.34 44.60 -24.69
CA PRO A 195 -18.79 43.57 -25.61
C PRO A 195 -17.60 42.81 -26.23
N GLY A 196 -17.80 41.53 -26.55
CA GLY A 196 -16.81 40.71 -27.27
C GLY A 196 -15.64 40.17 -26.43
N LEU A 197 -15.50 40.59 -25.17
CA LEU A 197 -14.38 40.22 -24.30
C LEU A 197 -14.21 38.70 -24.14
N ALA A 198 -15.30 37.99 -23.86
CA ALA A 198 -15.29 36.53 -23.74
C ALA A 198 -14.89 35.82 -25.03
N LYS A 199 -15.29 36.36 -26.20
CA LYS A 199 -14.93 35.79 -27.51
C LYS A 199 -13.43 35.95 -27.78
N ALA A 200 -12.87 37.12 -27.48
CA ALA A 200 -11.45 37.37 -27.64
C ALA A 200 -10.61 36.47 -26.72
N ALA A 201 -10.95 36.41 -25.44
CA ALA A 201 -10.27 35.56 -24.47
C ALA A 201 -10.36 34.06 -24.82
N MET A 202 -11.54 33.58 -25.25
CA MET A 202 -11.71 32.20 -25.71
C MET A 202 -10.81 31.89 -26.92
N ALA A 203 -10.74 32.79 -27.91
CA ALA A 203 -9.90 32.59 -29.09
C ALA A 203 -8.42 32.43 -28.72
N GLU A 204 -7.93 33.24 -27.77
CA GLU A 204 -6.55 33.15 -27.28
C GLU A 204 -6.29 31.86 -26.50
N LEU A 205 -7.24 31.39 -25.68
CA LEU A 205 -7.11 30.11 -24.97
C LEU A 205 -7.15 28.93 -25.96
N VAL A 206 -8.01 28.95 -26.97
CA VAL A 206 -8.03 27.92 -28.02
C VAL A 206 -6.72 27.88 -28.80
N ALA A 207 -6.17 29.04 -29.15
CA ALA A 207 -4.85 29.14 -29.79
C ALA A 207 -3.73 28.53 -28.94
N ARG A 208 -3.90 28.47 -27.61
CA ARG A 208 -2.98 27.84 -26.65
C ARG A 208 -3.26 26.35 -26.40
N GLY A 209 -4.22 25.77 -27.11
CA GLY A 209 -4.50 24.32 -27.09
C GLY A 209 -5.56 23.87 -26.10
N PHE A 210 -6.27 24.79 -25.45
CA PHE A 210 -7.43 24.45 -24.60
C PHE A 210 -8.64 24.05 -25.43
N THR A 211 -9.40 23.06 -24.96
CA THR A 211 -10.66 22.67 -25.60
C THR A 211 -11.76 23.69 -25.27
N PRO A 212 -12.39 24.34 -26.27
CA PRO A 212 -13.42 25.33 -26.03
C PRO A 212 -14.72 24.67 -25.53
N GLY A 213 -15.37 25.35 -24.59
CA GLY A 213 -16.72 25.07 -24.14
C GLY A 213 -17.69 26.19 -24.56
N LYS A 214 -18.55 26.60 -23.63
CA LYS A 214 -19.49 27.71 -23.79
C LYS A 214 -18.77 29.06 -23.74
N GLN A 215 -19.29 30.03 -24.47
CA GLN A 215 -18.88 31.42 -24.36
C GLN A 215 -20.09 32.35 -24.38
N GLY A 216 -20.03 33.46 -23.67
CA GLY A 216 -21.13 34.44 -23.64
C GLY A 216 -21.06 35.38 -22.45
N ASN A 217 -22.21 35.96 -22.09
CA ASN A 217 -22.36 36.67 -20.82
C ASN A 217 -22.47 35.66 -19.67
N ASP A 218 -22.05 36.05 -18.48
CA ASP A 218 -22.16 35.21 -17.29
C ASP A 218 -23.64 34.94 -16.94
N PRO A 219 -24.09 33.67 -16.95
CA PRO A 219 -25.47 33.33 -16.63
C PRO A 219 -25.84 33.62 -15.18
N ASP A 220 -24.85 33.65 -14.28
CA ASP A 220 -25.05 33.93 -12.86
C ASP A 220 -25.14 35.44 -12.57
N HIS A 221 -25.01 36.29 -13.59
CA HIS A 221 -25.03 37.75 -13.49
C HIS A 221 -24.07 38.30 -12.42
N SER A 222 -22.89 37.70 -12.32
CA SER A 222 -21.90 38.07 -11.31
C SER A 222 -21.47 39.51 -11.46
N PHE A 223 -21.25 40.17 -10.32
CA PHE A 223 -20.68 41.50 -10.26
C PHE A 223 -19.25 41.43 -9.74
N LEU A 224 -18.27 41.61 -10.65
CA LEU A 224 -16.84 41.48 -10.37
C LEU A 224 -16.12 42.82 -10.64
N PRO A 225 -16.38 43.88 -9.84
CA PRO A 225 -15.83 45.21 -10.10
C PRO A 225 -14.32 45.26 -9.87
N ASP A 226 -13.81 44.45 -8.95
CA ASP A 226 -12.44 44.51 -8.48
C ASP A 226 -11.54 43.36 -8.93
N ASP A 227 -12.11 42.37 -9.62
CA ASP A 227 -11.40 41.17 -10.03
C ASP A 227 -10.98 41.24 -11.51
N VAL A 228 -9.88 40.55 -11.82
CA VAL A 228 -9.47 40.27 -13.20
C VAL A 228 -10.32 39.13 -13.75
N ALA A 229 -10.34 38.00 -13.06
CA ALA A 229 -11.24 36.90 -13.40
C ALA A 229 -11.46 36.01 -12.19
N VAL A 230 -12.64 35.40 -12.10
CA VAL A 230 -12.92 34.31 -11.18
C VAL A 230 -13.02 33.02 -11.99
N ILE A 231 -12.13 32.07 -11.70
CA ILE A 231 -12.09 30.77 -12.34
C ILE A 231 -12.84 29.78 -11.47
N ARG A 232 -14.08 29.44 -11.86
CA ARG A 232 -14.91 28.47 -11.15
C ARG A 232 -14.55 27.06 -11.57
N HIS A 233 -14.39 26.15 -10.63
CA HIS A 233 -14.06 24.75 -10.92
C HIS A 233 -14.69 23.79 -9.90
N GLY A 234 -14.88 22.54 -10.30
CA GLY A 234 -15.23 21.48 -9.35
C GLY A 234 -14.00 21.03 -8.52
N PRO A 235 -14.20 20.32 -7.40
CA PRO A 235 -13.13 19.78 -6.57
C PRO A 235 -12.15 18.83 -7.30
N ASP A 236 -12.57 18.24 -8.40
CA ASP A 236 -11.76 17.32 -9.23
C ASP A 236 -11.02 18.03 -10.37
N ALA A 237 -11.38 19.28 -10.65
CA ALA A 237 -10.84 20.08 -11.74
C ALA A 237 -9.87 21.18 -11.26
N ASP A 238 -9.40 21.10 -10.01
CA ASP A 238 -8.50 22.08 -9.38
C ASP A 238 -7.18 22.25 -10.14
N LEU A 239 -6.54 21.15 -10.55
CA LEU A 239 -5.31 21.19 -11.35
C LEU A 239 -5.55 21.75 -12.76
N ALA A 240 -6.70 21.46 -13.36
CA ALA A 240 -7.09 22.05 -14.65
C ALA A 240 -7.36 23.55 -14.52
N ALA A 241 -8.02 23.97 -13.44
CA ALA A 241 -8.27 25.37 -13.13
C ALA A 241 -6.96 26.14 -12.91
N ALA A 242 -6.01 25.56 -12.17
CA ALA A 242 -4.67 26.12 -11.98
C ALA A 242 -3.92 26.28 -13.32
N GLN A 243 -4.06 25.33 -14.26
CA GLN A 243 -3.50 25.47 -15.60
C GLN A 243 -4.11 26.67 -16.35
N VAL A 244 -5.43 26.87 -16.29
CA VAL A 244 -6.09 28.01 -16.91
C VAL A 244 -5.68 29.34 -16.25
N ALA A 245 -5.57 29.36 -14.91
CA ALA A 245 -5.17 30.53 -14.14
C ALA A 245 -3.78 31.07 -14.51
N ARG A 246 -2.84 30.19 -14.92
CA ARG A 246 -1.51 30.61 -15.42
C ARG A 246 -1.57 31.49 -16.66
N HIS A 247 -2.68 31.47 -17.40
CA HIS A 247 -2.87 32.32 -18.57
C HIS A 247 -3.62 33.61 -18.25
N ILE A 248 -4.09 33.82 -17.02
CA ILE A 248 -4.82 35.02 -16.62
C ILE A 248 -4.23 35.53 -15.31
N LYS A 249 -3.22 36.38 -15.42
CA LYS A 249 -2.54 37.00 -14.26
C LYS A 249 -3.54 37.77 -13.41
N GLY A 250 -3.63 37.42 -12.12
CA GLY A 250 -4.58 38.01 -11.18
C GLY A 250 -5.94 37.32 -11.14
N ALA A 251 -6.12 36.19 -11.84
CA ALA A 251 -7.31 35.37 -11.67
C ALA A 251 -7.33 34.70 -10.29
N VAL A 252 -8.53 34.61 -9.71
CA VAL A 252 -8.78 33.93 -8.44
C VAL A 252 -9.49 32.60 -8.72
N LEU A 253 -9.03 31.53 -8.07
CA LEU A 253 -9.70 30.22 -8.13
C LEU A 253 -10.89 30.19 -7.17
N SER A 254 -12.02 29.67 -7.64
CA SER A 254 -13.23 29.48 -6.84
C SER A 254 -13.76 28.07 -7.03
N GLU A 255 -13.77 27.28 -5.96
CA GLU A 255 -14.37 25.94 -6.00
C GLU A 255 -15.91 26.06 -5.91
N VAL A 256 -16.61 25.33 -6.78
CA VAL A 256 -18.07 25.24 -6.81
C VAL A 256 -18.50 23.77 -6.75
N PRO A 257 -19.67 23.43 -6.18
CA PRO A 257 -20.09 22.04 -5.95
C PRO A 257 -20.53 21.36 -7.25
N ARG A 258 -19.57 20.91 -8.07
CA ARG A 258 -19.82 20.15 -9.30
C ARG A 258 -18.77 19.07 -9.55
N ASN A 259 -19.21 17.96 -10.13
CA ASN A 259 -18.36 16.78 -10.35
C ASN A 259 -18.10 16.57 -11.85
N ASN A 260 -17.50 17.57 -12.51
CA ASN A 260 -17.13 17.47 -13.92
C ASN A 260 -15.83 18.22 -14.23
N MET A 261 -15.22 17.87 -15.37
CA MET A 261 -14.00 18.49 -15.89
C MET A 261 -14.33 19.72 -16.76
N VAL A 262 -15.05 20.68 -16.19
CA VAL A 262 -15.39 21.95 -16.84
C VAL A 262 -14.90 23.11 -15.97
N ILE A 263 -14.15 24.01 -16.59
CA ILE A 263 -13.63 25.23 -15.98
C ILE A 263 -14.41 26.41 -16.52
N ASP A 264 -14.97 27.26 -15.67
CA ASP A 264 -15.56 28.53 -16.11
C ASP A 264 -14.63 29.67 -15.77
N VAL A 265 -14.24 30.43 -16.79
CA VAL A 265 -13.49 31.68 -16.63
C VAL A 265 -14.50 32.83 -16.67
N VAL A 266 -14.78 33.44 -15.53
CA VAL A 266 -15.67 34.61 -15.45
C VAL A 266 -14.82 35.87 -15.43
N LEU A 267 -14.84 36.63 -16.52
CA LEU A 267 -14.02 37.83 -16.72
C LEU A 267 -14.61 39.01 -15.94
N GLY A 268 -13.80 39.62 -15.07
CA GLY A 268 -14.17 40.78 -14.26
C GLY A 268 -13.75 42.11 -14.88
N ASN A 269 -14.11 43.22 -14.25
CA ASN A 269 -13.92 44.56 -14.81
C ASN A 269 -12.45 44.96 -14.99
N LYS A 270 -11.54 44.37 -14.21
CA LYS A 270 -10.09 44.56 -14.37
C LYS A 270 -9.46 43.64 -15.42
N PHE A 271 -10.25 42.79 -16.09
CA PHE A 271 -9.74 42.02 -17.23
C PHE A 271 -9.47 42.93 -18.43
N GLU A 272 -8.28 42.76 -19.00
CA GLU A 272 -7.86 43.43 -20.22
C GLU A 272 -7.63 42.42 -21.34
N GLN A 273 -6.79 41.41 -21.08
CA GLN A 273 -6.40 40.40 -22.05
C GLN A 273 -5.88 39.13 -21.36
N VAL A 274 -5.80 38.02 -22.10
CA VAL A 274 -5.09 36.83 -21.61
C VAL A 274 -3.59 37.17 -21.57
N THR A 275 -2.90 36.72 -20.52
CA THR A 275 -1.48 37.03 -20.29
C THR A 275 -0.67 36.73 -21.56
N PRO A 276 0.09 37.71 -22.10
CA PRO A 276 0.87 37.54 -23.32
C PRO A 276 1.79 36.33 -23.25
N SER A 277 1.95 35.60 -24.36
CA SER A 277 2.73 34.35 -24.39
C SER A 277 4.19 34.53 -23.94
N ALA A 278 4.77 35.71 -24.18
CA ALA A 278 6.12 36.07 -23.75
C ALA A 278 6.27 36.23 -22.23
N GLU A 279 5.16 36.50 -21.53
CA GLU A 279 5.12 36.66 -20.07
C GLU A 279 4.71 35.37 -19.36
N LEU A 280 4.35 34.32 -20.11
CA LEU A 280 3.97 33.06 -19.50
C LEU A 280 5.19 32.43 -18.82
N PRO A 281 5.02 31.88 -17.60
CA PRO A 281 6.08 31.11 -16.99
C PRO A 281 6.47 29.95 -17.91
N PRO A 282 7.76 29.57 -17.96
CA PRO A 282 8.24 28.46 -18.76
C PRO A 282 7.34 27.23 -18.59
N ARG A 283 7.10 26.52 -19.69
CA ARG A 283 6.34 25.27 -19.62
C ARG A 283 7.08 24.33 -18.69
N GLU A 284 6.44 23.95 -17.60
CA GLU A 284 6.99 22.96 -16.69
C GLU A 284 7.25 21.67 -17.47
N ALA A 285 8.48 21.17 -17.37
CA ALA A 285 8.81 19.88 -17.93
C ALA A 285 7.94 18.82 -17.26
N VAL A 286 7.24 18.00 -18.07
CA VAL A 286 6.48 16.88 -17.53
C VAL A 286 7.48 15.94 -16.85
N ARG A 287 7.29 15.73 -15.54
CA ARG A 287 8.12 14.83 -14.74
C ARG A 287 8.13 13.43 -15.37
N LYS A 288 9.31 12.97 -15.76
CA LYS A 288 9.55 11.60 -16.23
C LYS A 288 9.88 10.72 -15.03
N ASP A 289 8.84 10.12 -14.46
CA ASP A 289 9.01 9.16 -13.37
C ASP A 289 9.51 7.82 -13.95
N PRO A 290 10.45 7.12 -13.30
CA PRO A 290 10.77 5.75 -13.70
C PRO A 290 9.51 4.87 -13.61
N PRO A 291 9.39 3.82 -14.44
CA PRO A 291 8.28 2.90 -14.34
C PRO A 291 8.18 2.30 -12.94
N PRO A 292 6.99 2.27 -12.32
CA PRO A 292 6.82 1.65 -11.01
C PRO A 292 7.09 0.14 -11.10
N THR A 293 7.54 -0.45 -9.99
CA THR A 293 7.77 -1.89 -9.84
C THR A 293 7.05 -2.43 -8.61
N VAL A 294 6.73 -3.72 -8.62
CA VAL A 294 6.19 -4.45 -7.47
C VAL A 294 7.05 -5.67 -7.18
N SER A 295 7.08 -6.07 -5.90
CA SER A 295 7.86 -7.21 -5.45
C SER A 295 6.90 -8.34 -5.09
N ARG A 296 6.90 -9.42 -5.88
CA ARG A 296 6.06 -10.58 -5.63
C ARG A 296 6.67 -11.43 -4.52
N PRO A 297 5.88 -11.85 -3.52
CA PRO A 297 6.34 -12.84 -2.55
C PRO A 297 6.64 -14.15 -3.28
N CYS A 298 7.48 -14.97 -2.67
CA CYS A 298 7.74 -16.31 -3.16
C CYS A 298 6.53 -17.22 -2.89
N ASP A 299 6.19 -18.03 -3.89
CA ASP A 299 5.20 -19.12 -3.78
C ASP A 299 5.77 -20.32 -3.01
#